data_AF-W5YF82-F1
#
_entry.id   AF-W5YF82-F1
#
_cell.length_a   1.000
_cell.length_b   1.000
_cell.length_c   1.000
_cell.angle_alpha   90.00
_cell.angle_beta   90.00
_cell.angle_gamma   90.00
#
_symmetry.space_group_name_H-M   'P 1'
#
loop_
_entity.id
_entity.type
_entity.pdbx_description
1 polymer ?
#
loop_
_entity_poly.entity_id
_entity_poly.type
_entity_poly.pdbx_seq_one_letter_code
_entity_poly.pdbx_strand_id
1 'polypeptide(L)'
;MIIPAILLLASLIALGFTLSQLQASRRQLRILNARRIAAQSDIQKRRMELEEVRNRAKLLEDTVSGGTSAVEKVHRAISSTTFGLIDLFSRDEEFRQSARKARETHDQTSKTVYKTVRTTNKALHILADTLIIGKAEKQLASKKPGASDAPKTGK
;
A
#
# COMPACT_ATOMS: atom_id res chain seq x y z
N MET A 1 -71.74 28.88 -9.11
CA MET A 1 -70.45 29.62 -9.07
C MET A 1 -69.55 29.25 -7.88
N ILE A 2 -70.08 28.80 -6.73
CA ILE A 2 -69.27 28.54 -5.51
C ILE A 2 -68.47 27.21 -5.60
N ILE A 3 -69.09 26.14 -6.11
CA ILE A 3 -68.46 24.81 -6.27
C ILE A 3 -67.16 24.84 -7.11
N PRO A 4 -67.13 25.46 -8.31
CA PRO A 4 -65.90 25.51 -9.11
C PRO A 4 -64.81 26.34 -8.44
N ALA A 5 -65.17 27.38 -7.66
CA ALA A 5 -64.21 28.18 -6.91
C ALA A 5 -63.53 27.36 -5.79
N ILE A 6 -64.29 26.51 -5.09
CA ILE A 6 -63.75 25.61 -4.05
C ILE A 6 -62.81 24.56 -4.65
N LEU A 7 -63.18 23.97 -5.80
CA LEU A 7 -62.33 23.00 -6.50
C LEU A 7 -61.03 23.61 -6.99
N LEU A 8 -61.08 24.84 -7.52
CA LEU A 8 -59.88 25.59 -7.91
C LEU A 8 -58.98 25.86 -6.69
N LEU A 9 -59.56 26.30 -5.57
CA LEU A 9 -58.80 26.56 -4.35
C LEU A 9 -58.12 25.27 -3.83
N ALA A 10 -58.84 24.15 -3.80
CA ALA A 10 -58.30 22.86 -3.39
C ALA A 10 -57.16 22.39 -4.31
N SER A 11 -57.30 22.59 -5.63
CA SER A 11 -56.25 22.27 -6.60
C SER A 11 -54.99 23.12 -6.41
N LEU A 12 -55.15 24.42 -6.10
CA LEU A 12 -54.03 25.32 -5.83
C LEU A 12 -53.27 24.90 -4.56
N ILE A 13 -54.00 24.53 -3.50
CA ILE A 13 -53.41 24.06 -2.24
C ILE A 13 -52.66 22.74 -2.47
N ALA A 14 -53.26 21.79 -3.20
CA ALA A 14 -52.60 20.53 -3.55
C ALA A 14 -51.33 20.74 -4.40
N LEU A 15 -51.37 21.67 -5.35
CA LEU A 15 -50.20 22.03 -6.16
C LEU A 15 -49.09 22.65 -5.29
N GLY A 16 -49.42 23.59 -4.40
CA GLY A 16 -48.46 24.18 -3.46
C GLY A 16 -47.81 23.14 -2.55
N PHE A 17 -48.60 22.19 -2.05
CA PHE A 17 -48.11 21.11 -1.21
C PHE A 17 -47.17 20.16 -1.97
N THR A 18 -47.53 19.74 -3.19
CA THR A 18 -46.69 18.85 -4.01
C THR A 18 -45.39 19.53 -4.44
N LEU A 19 -45.41 20.82 -4.77
CA LEU A 19 -44.20 21.60 -5.06
C LEU A 19 -43.27 21.70 -3.85
N SER A 20 -43.84 21.92 -2.65
CA SER A 20 -43.08 21.97 -1.40
C SER A 20 -42.45 20.62 -1.06
N GLN A 21 -43.19 19.52 -1.22
CA GLN A 21 -42.66 18.16 -1.08
C GLN A 21 -41.56 17.86 -2.11
N LEU A 22 -41.75 18.25 -3.37
CA LEU A 22 -40.73 18.06 -4.41
C LEU A 22 -39.44 18.82 -4.08
N GLN A 23 -39.54 20.05 -3.57
CA GLN A 23 -38.38 20.82 -3.13
C GLN A 23 -37.68 20.17 -1.93
N ALA A 24 -38.43 19.70 -0.93
CA ALA A 24 -37.89 18.98 0.22
C ALA A 24 -37.16 17.70 -0.21
N SER A 25 -37.79 16.89 -1.06
CA SER A 25 -37.21 15.65 -1.61
C SER A 25 -35.94 15.93 -2.43
N ARG A 26 -35.95 16.94 -3.30
CA ARG A 26 -34.74 17.36 -4.05
C ARG A 26 -33.61 17.79 -3.12
N ARG A 27 -33.91 18.51 -2.03
CA ARG A 27 -32.91 18.90 -1.04
C ARG A 27 -32.31 17.69 -0.33
N GLN A 28 -33.15 16.74 0.08
CA GLN A 28 -32.70 15.49 0.69
C GLN A 28 -31.84 14.65 -0.27
N LEU A 29 -32.25 14.52 -1.53
CA LEU A 29 -31.48 13.82 -2.56
C LEU A 29 -30.11 14.47 -2.80
N ARG A 30 -30.02 15.80 -2.82
CA ARG A 30 -28.73 16.50 -2.95
C ARG A 30 -27.80 16.19 -1.77
N ILE A 31 -28.32 16.23 -0.54
CA ILE A 31 -27.53 15.92 0.66
C ILE A 31 -27.09 14.46 0.64
N LEU A 32 -27.99 13.54 0.29
CA LEU A 32 -27.67 12.12 0.19
C LEU A 32 -26.61 11.85 -0.88
N ASN A 33 -26.73 12.49 -2.04
CA ASN A 33 -25.75 12.34 -3.11
C ASN A 33 -24.38 12.91 -2.72
N ALA A 34 -24.35 14.07 -2.05
CA ALA A 34 -23.11 14.63 -1.52
C ALA A 34 -22.43 13.68 -0.51
N ARG A 35 -23.21 13.09 0.40
CA ARG A 35 -22.71 12.07 1.35
C ARG A 35 -22.21 10.82 0.63
N ARG A 36 -22.92 10.36 -0.40
CA ARG A 36 -22.52 9.21 -1.22
C ARG A 36 -21.18 9.47 -1.91
N ILE A 37 -21.03 10.63 -2.53
CA ILE A 37 -19.77 11.02 -3.21
C ILE A 37 -18.63 11.10 -2.19
N ALA A 38 -18.84 11.73 -1.03
CA ALA A 38 -17.84 11.82 0.03
C ALA A 38 -17.40 10.44 0.55
N ALA A 39 -18.37 9.54 0.80
CA ALA A 39 -18.06 8.17 1.21
C ALA A 39 -17.28 7.40 0.14
N GLN A 40 -17.63 7.59 -1.14
CA GLN A 40 -16.90 6.98 -2.25
C GLN A 40 -15.49 7.54 -2.40
N SER A 41 -15.30 8.86 -2.27
CA SER A 41 -13.96 9.47 -2.33
C SER A 41 -13.09 9.01 -1.18
N ASP A 42 -13.65 8.82 0.02
CA ASP A 42 -12.89 8.30 1.17
C ASP A 42 -12.43 6.85 0.94
N ILE A 43 -13.29 6.00 0.37
CA ILE A 43 -12.92 4.64 0.01
C ILE A 43 -11.83 4.64 -1.08
N GLN A 44 -11.99 5.48 -2.11
CA GLN A 44 -11.02 5.57 -3.20
C GLN A 44 -9.67 6.09 -2.71
N LYS A 45 -9.66 7.11 -1.83
CA LYS A 45 -8.46 7.65 -1.22
C LYS A 45 -7.71 6.59 -0.42
N ARG A 46 -8.42 5.83 0.43
CA ARG A 46 -7.81 4.74 1.22
C ARG A 46 -7.22 3.64 0.33
N ARG A 47 -7.89 3.31 -0.79
CA ARG A 47 -7.36 2.34 -1.76
C ARG A 47 -6.10 2.87 -2.43
N MET A 48 -6.10 4.13 -2.84
CA MET A 48 -4.94 4.78 -3.44
C MET A 48 -3.75 4.84 -2.46
N GLU A 49 -3.99 5.21 -1.21
CA GLU A 49 -2.96 5.23 -0.15
C GLU A 49 -2.36 3.83 0.09
N LEU A 50 -3.18 2.78 0.09
CA LEU A 50 -2.71 1.40 0.21
C LEU A 50 -1.80 1.00 -0.96
N GLU A 51 -2.22 1.31 -2.19
CA GLU A 51 -1.44 1.01 -3.39
C GLU A 51 -0.14 1.83 -3.45
N GLU A 52 -0.16 3.08 -2.99
CA GLU A 52 1.05 3.90 -2.88
C GLU A 52 2.06 3.28 -1.90
N VAL A 53 1.60 2.83 -0.73
CA VAL A 53 2.46 2.14 0.25
C VAL A 53 3.04 0.85 -0.33
N ARG A 54 2.22 0.04 -1.03
CA ARG A 54 2.68 -1.17 -1.71
C ARG A 54 3.73 -0.87 -2.78
N ASN A 55 3.49 0.15 -3.60
CA ASN A 55 4.42 0.56 -4.65
C ASN A 55 5.76 1.03 -4.06
N ARG A 56 5.72 1.82 -2.98
CA ARG A 56 6.93 2.24 -2.26
C ARG A 56 7.69 1.05 -1.67
N ALA A 57 6.99 0.09 -1.06
CA ALA A 57 7.61 -1.12 -0.51
C ALA A 57 8.29 -1.96 -1.61
N LYS A 58 7.63 -2.12 -2.76
CA LYS A 58 8.21 -2.82 -3.92
C LYS A 58 9.43 -2.09 -4.49
N LEU A 59 9.35 -0.77 -4.63
CA LEU A 59 10.49 0.03 -5.11
C LEU A 59 11.70 -0.11 -4.18
N LEU A 60 11.47 -0.13 -2.86
CA LEU A 60 12.53 -0.39 -1.87
C LEU A 60 13.11 -1.80 -2.03
N GLU A 61 12.27 -2.82 -2.20
CA GLU A 61 12.72 -4.21 -2.43
C GLU A 61 13.61 -4.31 -3.67
N ASP A 62 13.16 -3.75 -4.79
CA ASP A 62 13.89 -3.74 -6.06
C ASP A 62 15.22 -2.98 -5.93
N THR A 63 15.23 -1.86 -5.19
CA THR A 63 16.43 -1.07 -4.93
C THR A 63 17.45 -1.84 -4.07
N VAL A 64 17.00 -2.49 -2.99
CA VAL A 64 17.88 -3.28 -2.12
C VAL A 64 18.40 -4.53 -2.85
N SER A 65 17.56 -5.19 -3.63
CA SER A 65 17.93 -6.35 -4.45
C SER A 65 18.96 -5.98 -5.53
N GLY A 66 18.71 -4.87 -6.23
CA GLY A 66 19.63 -4.30 -7.22
C GLY A 66 20.95 -3.87 -6.60
N GLY A 67 20.91 -3.15 -5.48
CA GLY A 67 22.09 -2.70 -4.74
C GLY A 67 22.93 -3.87 -4.22
N THR A 68 22.28 -4.89 -3.66
CA THR A 68 22.96 -6.13 -3.21
C THR A 68 23.67 -6.81 -4.39
N SER A 69 23.02 -6.89 -5.55
CA SER A 69 23.61 -7.47 -6.76
C SER A 69 24.78 -6.65 -7.31
N ALA A 70 24.70 -5.31 -7.22
CA ALA A 70 25.79 -4.43 -7.62
C ALA A 70 27.01 -4.60 -6.71
N VAL A 71 26.80 -4.62 -5.38
CA VAL A 71 27.86 -4.87 -4.40
C VAL A 71 28.47 -6.26 -4.60
N GLU A 72 27.65 -7.29 -4.85
CA GLU A 72 28.13 -8.64 -5.13
C GLU A 72 29.04 -8.70 -6.37
N LYS A 73 28.68 -7.98 -7.44
CA LYS A 73 29.52 -7.89 -8.65
C LYS A 73 30.84 -7.19 -8.38
N VAL A 74 30.81 -6.06 -7.68
CA VAL A 74 32.03 -5.30 -7.32
C VAL A 74 32.93 -6.14 -6.43
N HIS A 75 32.37 -6.75 -5.39
CA HIS A 75 33.08 -7.66 -4.48
C HIS A 75 33.75 -8.81 -5.25
N ARG A 76 33.03 -9.42 -6.20
CA ARG A 76 33.55 -10.51 -7.04
C ARG A 76 34.65 -10.06 -8.00
N ALA A 77 34.56 -8.85 -8.55
CA ALA A 77 35.61 -8.28 -9.37
C ALA A 77 36.91 -8.10 -8.55
N ILE A 78 36.80 -7.48 -7.37
CA ILE A 78 37.93 -7.26 -6.47
C ILE A 78 38.55 -8.59 -6.05
N SER A 79 37.75 -9.54 -5.56
CA SER A 79 38.28 -10.84 -5.10
C SER A 79 38.93 -11.62 -6.24
N SER A 80 38.33 -11.64 -7.43
CA SER A 80 38.90 -12.31 -8.59
C SER A 80 40.22 -11.69 -9.02
N THR A 81 40.34 -10.36 -9.00
CA THR A 81 41.61 -9.68 -9.28
C THR A 81 42.66 -10.02 -8.23
N THR A 82 42.33 -9.93 -6.94
CA THR A 82 43.28 -10.23 -5.85
C THR A 82 43.82 -11.66 -5.92
N PHE A 83 42.94 -12.66 -6.01
CA PHE A 83 43.38 -14.06 -6.10
C PHE A 83 44.07 -14.36 -7.44
N GLY A 84 43.68 -13.69 -8.53
CA GLY A 84 44.36 -13.79 -9.81
C GLY A 84 45.79 -13.25 -9.76
N LEU A 85 46.03 -12.13 -9.07
CA LEU A 85 47.37 -11.58 -8.88
C LEU A 85 48.23 -12.50 -8.02
N ILE A 86 47.69 -13.08 -6.96
CA ILE A 86 48.40 -14.08 -6.14
C ILE A 86 48.80 -15.29 -7.01
N ASP A 87 47.88 -15.81 -7.82
CA ASP A 87 48.15 -16.93 -8.74
C ASP A 87 49.05 -16.54 -9.93
N LEU A 88 49.36 -15.25 -10.15
CA LEU A 88 50.30 -14.83 -11.20
C LEU A 88 51.71 -14.57 -10.64
N PHE A 89 51.81 -13.97 -9.45
CA PHE A 89 53.06 -13.48 -8.89
C PHE A 89 53.69 -14.38 -7.83
N SER A 90 52.95 -15.34 -7.25
CA SER A 90 53.52 -16.27 -6.28
C SER A 90 54.40 -17.32 -6.94
N ARG A 91 55.66 -17.38 -6.46
CA ARG A 91 56.69 -18.35 -6.87
C ARG A 91 56.62 -19.67 -6.07
N ASP A 92 55.97 -19.65 -4.91
CA ASP A 92 55.79 -20.80 -4.03
C ASP A 92 54.47 -21.52 -4.33
N GLU A 93 54.55 -22.79 -4.72
CA GLU A 93 53.39 -23.61 -5.05
C GLU A 93 52.54 -23.97 -3.82
N GLU A 94 53.16 -24.12 -2.65
CA GLU A 94 52.44 -24.38 -1.40
C GLU A 94 51.56 -23.16 -1.04
N PHE A 95 52.13 -21.96 -1.20
CA PHE A 95 51.40 -20.70 -1.04
C PHE A 95 50.26 -20.55 -2.07
N ARG A 96 50.47 -20.94 -3.33
CA ARG A 96 49.41 -20.91 -4.37
C ARG A 96 48.26 -21.83 -4.03
N GLN A 97 48.54 -23.05 -3.58
CA GLN A 97 47.50 -23.99 -3.15
C GLN A 97 46.72 -23.46 -1.94
N SER A 98 47.42 -22.89 -0.96
CA SER A 98 46.79 -22.24 0.19
C SER A 98 45.87 -21.08 -0.24
N ALA A 99 46.32 -20.22 -1.15
CA ALA A 99 45.53 -19.13 -1.69
C ALA A 99 44.29 -19.60 -2.47
N ARG A 100 44.39 -20.69 -3.23
CA ARG A 100 43.23 -21.31 -3.91
C ARG A 100 42.19 -21.83 -2.93
N LYS A 101 42.64 -22.50 -1.86
CA LYS A 101 41.75 -22.96 -0.78
C LYS A 101 41.08 -21.80 -0.05
N ALA A 102 41.82 -20.72 0.19
CA ALA A 102 41.28 -19.49 0.76
C ALA A 102 40.23 -18.85 -0.17
N ARG A 103 40.47 -18.84 -1.49
CA ARG A 103 39.50 -18.37 -2.49
C ARG A 103 38.20 -19.17 -2.46
N GLU A 104 38.29 -20.51 -2.46
CA GLU A 104 37.10 -21.37 -2.39
C GLU A 104 36.27 -21.09 -1.13
N THR A 105 36.96 -20.98 0.02
CA THR A 105 36.31 -20.65 1.29
C THR A 105 35.67 -19.26 1.25
N HIS A 106 36.37 -18.26 0.72
CA HIS A 106 35.87 -16.91 0.54
C HIS A 106 34.64 -16.86 -0.37
N ASP A 107 34.67 -17.56 -1.51
CA ASP A 107 33.57 -17.60 -2.47
C ASP A 107 32.33 -18.29 -1.88
N GLN A 108 32.53 -19.37 -1.12
CA GLN A 108 31.46 -20.07 -0.42
C GLN A 108 30.81 -19.19 0.66
N THR A 109 31.62 -18.51 1.47
CA THR A 109 31.14 -17.57 2.49
C THR A 109 30.41 -16.40 1.84
N SER A 110 30.97 -15.81 0.78
CA SER A 110 30.35 -14.70 0.06
C SER A 110 28.98 -15.07 -0.49
N LYS A 111 28.85 -16.23 -1.14
CA LYS A 111 27.55 -16.75 -1.62
C LYS A 111 26.52 -16.88 -0.49
N THR A 112 26.96 -17.38 0.66
CA THR A 112 26.10 -17.55 1.84
C THR A 112 25.62 -16.19 2.35
N VAL A 113 26.52 -15.22 2.49
CA VAL A 113 26.20 -13.85 2.93
C VAL A 113 25.18 -13.21 1.99
N TYR A 114 25.42 -13.19 0.68
CA TYR A 114 24.49 -12.57 -0.27
C TYR A 114 23.14 -13.31 -0.34
N LYS A 115 23.13 -14.64 -0.22
CA LYS A 115 21.87 -15.41 -0.12
C LYS A 115 21.08 -15.05 1.12
N THR A 116 21.75 -14.90 2.26
CA THR A 116 21.13 -14.48 3.52
C THR A 116 20.53 -13.09 3.38
N VAL A 117 21.28 -12.11 2.84
CA VAL A 117 20.77 -10.74 2.61
C VAL A 117 19.50 -10.77 1.76
N ARG A 118 19.48 -11.51 0.65
CA ARG A 118 18.29 -11.63 -0.22
C ARG A 118 17.11 -12.28 0.52
N THR A 119 17.38 -13.31 1.31
CA THR A 119 16.34 -14.02 2.08
C THR A 119 15.75 -13.13 3.18
N THR A 120 16.60 -12.39 3.90
CA THR A 120 16.18 -11.43 4.91
C THR A 120 15.36 -10.30 4.30
N ASN A 121 15.77 -9.76 3.15
CA ASN A 121 15.00 -8.73 2.44
C ASN A 121 13.59 -9.23 2.10
N LYS A 122 13.49 -10.46 1.58
CA LYS A 122 12.20 -11.09 1.27
C LYS A 122 11.35 -11.37 2.53
N ALA A 123 11.98 -11.81 3.62
CA ALA A 123 11.30 -12.03 4.89
C ALA A 123 10.75 -10.74 5.49
N LEU A 124 11.52 -9.64 5.44
CA LEU A 124 11.07 -8.32 5.87
C LEU A 124 9.88 -7.83 5.05
N HIS A 125 9.88 -8.06 3.74
CA HIS A 125 8.75 -7.74 2.87
C HIS A 125 7.47 -8.51 3.27
N ILE A 126 7.58 -9.83 3.48
CA ILE A 126 6.45 -10.67 3.94
C ILE A 126 5.94 -10.22 5.32
N LEU A 127 6.85 -9.88 6.24
CA LEU A 127 6.47 -9.34 7.55
C LEU A 127 5.77 -7.99 7.44
N ALA A 128 6.20 -7.12 6.52
CA ALA A 128 5.52 -5.85 6.27
C ALA A 128 4.09 -6.07 5.77
N ASP A 129 3.89 -6.98 4.80
CA ASP A 129 2.55 -7.31 4.28
C ASP A 129 1.63 -7.88 5.37
N THR A 130 2.14 -8.82 6.18
CA THR A 130 1.35 -9.42 7.27
C THR A 130 1.00 -8.43 8.38
N LEU A 131 1.92 -7.52 8.75
CA LEU A 131 1.65 -6.48 9.74
C LEU A 131 0.65 -5.43 9.23
N ILE A 132 0.72 -5.07 7.95
CA ILE A 132 -0.23 -4.13 7.32
C ILE A 132 -1.62 -4.76 7.25
N ILE A 133 -1.72 -6.02 6.82
CA ILE A 133 -2.99 -6.77 6.78
C ILE A 133 -3.57 -6.92 8.18
N GLY A 134 -2.76 -7.32 9.17
CA GLY A 134 -3.22 -7.46 10.55
C GLY A 134 -3.69 -6.15 11.19
N LYS A 135 -3.08 -5.01 10.83
CA LYS A 135 -3.58 -3.67 11.24
C LYS A 135 -4.90 -3.32 10.54
N ALA A 136 -5.03 -3.63 9.25
CA ALA A 136 -6.25 -3.38 8.49
C ALA A 136 -7.44 -4.20 9.04
N GLU A 137 -7.21 -5.48 9.36
CA GLU A 137 -8.21 -6.36 9.97
C GLU A 137 -8.64 -5.87 11.36
N LYS A 138 -7.69 -5.46 12.21
CA LYS A 138 -8.02 -4.88 13.53
C LYS A 138 -8.81 -3.58 13.42
N GLN A 139 -8.53 -2.72 12.45
CA GLN A 139 -9.29 -1.47 12.24
C GLN A 139 -10.70 -1.72 11.71
N LEU A 140 -10.88 -2.75 10.86
CA LEU A 140 -12.20 -3.18 10.38
C LEU A 140 -13.02 -3.82 11.51
N ALA A 141 -12.39 -4.63 12.37
CA ALA A 141 -13.02 -5.25 13.54
C ALA A 141 -13.35 -4.23 14.65
N SER A 142 -12.50 -3.21 14.85
CA SER A 142 -12.76 -2.15 15.84
C SER A 142 -13.82 -1.15 15.39
N LYS A 143 -14.05 -1.02 14.07
CA LYS A 143 -15.13 -0.19 13.52
C LYS A 143 -16.45 -0.99 13.52
N LYS A 144 -16.92 -1.34 14.72
CA LYS A 144 -18.28 -1.84 14.95
C LYS A 144 -19.29 -0.81 14.40
N PRO A 145 -20.33 -1.19 13.64
CA PRO A 145 -21.32 -0.26 13.14
C PRO A 145 -22.22 0.17 14.30
N GLY A 146 -21.94 1.34 14.88
CA GLY A 146 -22.81 1.91 15.91
C GLY A 146 -22.11 2.96 16.76
N ALA A 147 -21.93 4.16 16.23
CA ALA A 147 -21.85 5.41 17.00
C ALA A 147 -21.50 6.62 16.10
N SER A 148 -22.31 6.92 15.08
CA SER A 148 -22.30 8.26 14.47
C SER A 148 -23.41 8.38 13.43
N ASP A 149 -24.65 8.47 13.91
CA ASP A 149 -25.76 9.17 13.24
C ASP A 149 -26.98 9.18 14.19
N ALA A 150 -26.80 9.76 15.38
CA ALA A 150 -27.95 10.21 16.17
C ALA A 150 -28.32 11.61 15.66
N PRO A 151 -29.55 11.85 15.20
CA PRO A 151 -29.96 13.18 14.78
C PRO A 151 -29.99 14.06 16.03
N LYS A 152 -29.18 15.13 16.04
CA LYS A 152 -29.37 16.23 16.99
C LYS A 152 -30.70 16.89 16.64
N THR A 153 -31.77 16.49 17.33
CA THR A 153 -33.02 17.23 17.37
C THR A 153 -32.75 18.53 18.13
N GLY A 154 -32.63 19.63 17.38
CA GLY A 154 -32.62 20.97 17.96
C GLY A 154 -33.98 21.25 18.60
N LYS A 155 -33.94 21.71 19.85
CA LYS A 155 -35.03 22.48 20.46
C LYS A 155 -35.05 23.88 19.85
#